data_AF-A0A7X6SQE2-F1
#
_entry.id   AF-A0A7X6SQE2-F1
#
_cell.length_a   1.000
_cell.length_b   1.000
_cell.length_c   1.000
_cell.angle_alpha   90.00
_cell.angle_beta   90.00
_cell.angle_gamma   90.00
#
_symmetry.space_group_name_H-M   'P 1'
#
loop_
_entity.id
_entity.type
_entity.pdbx_description
1 polymer ?
#
loop_
_entity_poly.entity_id
_entity_poly.type
_entity_poly.pdbx_seq_one_letter_code
_entity_poly.pdbx_strand_id
1 'polypeptide(L)'
;MAKEKIKAPAFDDIVFEHRNKEYGAYSLRKKYKRNLLISLLLSLIILSTAIITPYLNAKAAESKAQKTERQVEIQMENLDQPQESVAPPPPPPPPPPSDVVQQARYVPPVV
;
A
#
# COMPACT_ATOMS: atom_id res chain seq x y z
N MET A 1 -61.03 9.27 -1.18
CA MET A 1 -61.19 9.77 0.20
C MET A 1 -59.86 10.35 0.68
N ALA A 2 -59.59 11.63 0.41
CA ALA A 2 -58.38 12.28 0.89
C ALA A 2 -58.51 12.52 2.39
N LYS A 3 -57.57 12.02 3.20
CA LYS A 3 -57.50 12.34 4.63
C LYS A 3 -57.18 13.82 4.77
N GLU A 4 -58.13 14.62 5.23
CA GLU A 4 -57.85 15.98 5.67
C GLU A 4 -56.85 15.93 6.82
N LYS A 5 -55.67 16.54 6.61
CA LYS A 5 -54.63 16.62 7.63
C LYS A 5 -54.95 17.79 8.54
N ILE A 6 -55.46 17.51 9.74
CA ILE A 6 -55.62 18.52 10.78
C ILE A 6 -54.24 19.11 11.08
N LYS A 7 -54.08 20.41 10.82
CA LYS A 7 -52.82 21.12 11.03
C LYS A 7 -52.78 21.62 12.47
N ALA A 8 -52.43 20.73 13.38
CA ALA A 8 -52.22 21.11 14.78
C ALA A 8 -50.96 21.98 14.93
N PRO A 9 -50.97 23.03 15.77
CA PRO A 9 -49.77 23.79 16.09
C PRO A 9 -48.73 22.91 16.78
N ALA A 10 -47.45 23.26 16.65
CA ALA A 10 -46.39 22.51 17.31
C ALA A 10 -46.51 22.66 18.83
N PHE A 11 -46.12 21.64 19.59
CA PHE A 11 -46.17 21.67 21.06
C PHE A 11 -45.48 22.89 21.66
N ASP A 12 -44.30 23.26 21.13
CA ASP A 12 -43.57 24.46 21.57
C ASP A 12 -44.33 25.76 21.26
N ASP A 13 -45.18 25.79 20.22
CA ASP A 13 -45.99 26.98 19.93
C ASP A 13 -47.12 27.13 20.95
N ILE A 14 -47.74 26.03 21.37
CA ILE A 14 -48.81 26.00 22.38
C ILE A 14 -48.25 26.37 23.76
N VAL A 15 -47.13 25.76 24.14
CA VAL A 15 -46.48 26.01 25.45
C VAL A 15 -46.08 27.48 25.59
N PHE A 16 -45.66 28.14 24.51
CA PHE A 16 -45.20 29.52 24.54
C PHE A 16 -46.24 30.53 24.01
N GLU A 17 -47.50 30.15 23.87
CA GLU A 17 -48.55 31.02 23.32
C GLU A 17 -48.72 32.32 24.12
N HIS A 18 -48.73 32.20 25.46
CA HIS A 18 -48.92 33.31 26.40
C HIS A 18 -47.65 33.61 27.20
N ARG A 19 -46.47 33.20 26.70
CA ARG A 19 -45.18 33.40 27.34
C ARG A 19 -44.23 34.17 26.44
N ASN A 20 -43.24 34.83 27.05
CA ASN A 20 -42.18 35.47 26.29
C ASN A 20 -41.39 34.42 25.49
N LYS A 21 -41.30 34.59 24.16
CA LYS A 21 -40.52 33.72 23.26
C LYS A 21 -39.08 34.19 23.07
N GLU A 22 -38.82 35.47 23.36
CA GLU A 22 -37.54 36.15 23.11
C GLU A 22 -36.47 35.85 24.17
N TYR A 23 -36.85 35.31 25.33
CA TYR A 23 -35.84 34.92 26.35
C TYR A 23 -34.97 33.70 25.94
N GLY A 24 -35.22 33.12 24.76
CA GLY A 24 -34.30 32.20 24.09
C GLY A 24 -34.68 30.72 24.18
N ALA A 25 -35.46 30.29 25.18
CA ALA A 25 -35.83 28.88 25.33
C ALA A 25 -36.66 28.33 24.15
N TYR A 26 -37.59 29.12 23.62
CA TYR A 26 -38.39 28.76 22.44
C TYR A 26 -37.47 28.49 21.23
N SER A 27 -36.53 29.41 20.98
CA SER A 27 -35.54 29.28 19.91
C SER A 27 -34.66 28.04 20.07
N LEU A 28 -34.26 27.71 21.30
CA LEU A 28 -33.42 26.54 21.57
C LEU A 28 -34.15 25.23 21.25
N ARG A 29 -35.41 25.09 21.70
CA ARG A 29 -36.23 23.89 21.42
C ARG A 29 -36.51 23.71 19.93
N LYS A 30 -36.83 24.81 19.24
CA LYS A 30 -37.09 24.80 17.80
C LYS A 30 -35.86 24.41 16.98
N LYS A 31 -34.66 24.81 17.42
CA LYS A 31 -33.39 24.49 16.75
C LYS A 31 -32.79 23.15 17.18
N TYR A 32 -33.22 22.56 18.29
CA TYR A 32 -32.64 21.34 18.86
C TYR A 32 -32.55 20.19 17.86
N LYS A 33 -33.67 19.86 17.19
CA LYS A 33 -33.71 18.76 16.21
C LYS A 33 -32.70 18.97 15.07
N ARG A 34 -32.61 20.20 14.57
CA ARG A 34 -31.67 20.56 13.50
C ARG A 34 -30.23 20.39 13.97
N ASN A 35 -29.92 20.92 15.16
CA ASN A 35 -28.57 20.85 15.71
C ASN A 35 -28.14 19.39 15.97
N LEU A 36 -29.06 18.55 16.49
CA LEU A 36 -28.81 17.11 16.66
C LEU A 36 -28.48 16.42 15.34
N LEU A 37 -29.27 16.67 14.29
CA LEU A 37 -29.04 16.07 12.97
C LEU A 37 -27.70 16.54 12.39
N ILE A 38 -27.38 17.82 12.51
CA ILE A 38 -26.09 18.37 12.07
C ILE A 38 -24.94 17.69 12.82
N SER A 39 -25.01 17.60 14.15
CA SER A 39 -23.96 16.96 14.94
C SER A 39 -23.79 15.48 14.62
N LEU A 40 -24.90 14.77 14.38
CA LEU A 40 -24.88 13.36 14.01
C LEU A 40 -24.20 13.15 12.66
N LEU A 41 -24.59 13.93 11.65
CA LEU A 41 -24.00 13.85 10.31
C LEU A 41 -22.51 14.22 10.34
N LEU A 42 -22.15 15.28 11.06
CA LEU A 42 -20.77 15.71 11.17
C LEU A 42 -19.91 14.64 11.85
N SER A 43 -20.42 14.02 12.92
CA SER A 43 -19.75 12.90 13.59
C SER A 43 -19.56 11.70 12.66
N LEU A 44 -20.59 11.31 11.91
CA LEU A 44 -20.47 10.24 10.92
C LEU A 44 -19.41 10.55 9.87
N ILE A 45 -19.39 11.77 9.32
CA ILE A 45 -18.43 12.17 8.29
C ILE A 45 -17.00 12.13 8.83
N ILE A 46 -16.77 12.69 10.03
CA ILE A 46 -15.43 12.71 10.64
C ILE A 46 -14.96 11.28 10.90
N LEU A 47 -15.80 10.43 11.49
CA LEU A 47 -15.45 9.04 11.78
C LEU A 47 -15.21 8.24 10.49
N SER A 48 -16.07 8.40 9.49
CA SER A 48 -15.93 7.74 8.20
C SER A 48 -14.64 8.16 7.51
N THR A 49 -14.34 9.47 7.50
CA THR A 49 -13.11 9.99 6.88
C THR A 49 -11.86 9.49 7.61
N ALA A 50 -11.89 9.43 8.94
CA ALA A 50 -10.78 8.92 9.74
C ALA A 50 -10.44 7.44 9.42
N ILE A 51 -11.45 6.62 9.09
CA ILE A 51 -11.27 5.21 8.73
C ILE A 51 -10.91 5.05 7.25
N ILE A 52 -11.60 5.77 6.36
CA ILE A 52 -11.45 5.63 4.90
C ILE A 52 -10.10 6.18 4.43
N THR A 53 -9.60 7.28 5.03
CA THR A 53 -8.35 7.93 4.62
C THR A 53 -7.13 6.99 4.68
N PRO A 54 -6.82 6.31 5.81
CA PRO A 54 -5.71 5.38 5.85
C PRO A 54 -5.93 4.16 4.94
N TYR A 55 -7.17 3.67 4.81
CA TYR A 55 -7.49 2.56 3.92
C TYR A 55 -7.22 2.88 2.44
N LEU A 56 -7.66 4.05 1.97
CA LEU A 56 -7.41 4.50 0.60
C LEU A 56 -5.93 4.80 0.36
N ASN A 57 -5.23 5.38 1.33
CA ASN A 57 -3.79 5.62 1.23
C ASN A 57 -2.99 4.32 1.12
N ALA A 58 -3.34 3.30 1.92
CA ALA A 58 -2.71 1.98 1.83
C ALA A 58 -2.93 1.34 0.46
N LYS A 59 -4.18 1.35 -0.05
CA LYS A 59 -4.52 0.86 -1.40
C LYS A 59 -3.78 1.61 -2.51
N ALA A 60 -3.64 2.93 -2.37
CA ALA A 60 -2.93 3.75 -3.34
C ALA A 60 -1.41 3.48 -3.32
N ALA A 61 -0.83 3.23 -2.15
CA ALA A 61 0.57 2.85 -2.01
C ALA A 61 0.85 1.46 -2.63
N GLU A 62 -0.01 0.46 -2.39
CA GLU A 62 0.07 -0.86 -3.03
C GLU A 62 0.00 -0.75 -4.56
N SER A 63 -0.93 0.06 -5.09
CA SER A 63 -1.05 0.27 -6.54
C SER A 63 0.17 0.98 -7.14
N LYS A 64 0.79 1.92 -6.42
CA LYS A 64 2.04 2.56 -6.83
C LYS A 64 3.19 1.55 -6.84
N ALA A 65 3.33 0.72 -5.81
CA ALA A 65 4.35 -0.32 -5.74
C ALA A 65 4.20 -1.33 -6.90
N GLN A 66 2.99 -1.81 -7.17
CA GLN A 66 2.72 -2.73 -8.27
C GLN A 66 2.99 -2.10 -9.66
N LYS A 67 2.70 -0.80 -9.84
CA LYS A 67 3.07 -0.08 -11.06
C LYS A 67 4.58 0.07 -11.21
N THR A 68 5.28 0.39 -10.12
CA THR A 68 6.75 0.49 -10.12
C THR A 68 7.36 -0.87 -10.47
N GLU A 69 6.94 -1.97 -9.83
CA GLU A 69 7.43 -3.33 -10.16
C GLU A 69 7.19 -3.71 -11.64
N ARG A 70 6.06 -3.29 -12.22
CA ARG A 70 5.75 -3.54 -13.64
C ARG A 70 6.51 -2.63 -14.62
N GLN A 71 7.08 -1.51 -14.14
CA GLN A 71 7.85 -0.55 -14.95
C GLN A 71 9.37 -0.70 -14.80
N VAL A 72 9.85 -1.54 -13.87
CA VAL A 72 11.25 -1.97 -13.86
C VAL A 72 11.40 -3.14 -14.83
N GLU A 73 11.19 -2.90 -16.13
CA GLU A 73 11.88 -3.69 -17.14
C GLU A 73 13.32 -3.23 -17.07
N ILE A 74 14.14 -3.98 -16.35
CA ILE A 74 15.59 -3.79 -16.32
C ILE A 74 16.05 -3.98 -17.76
N GLN A 75 16.17 -2.90 -18.53
CA GLN A 75 17.08 -2.90 -19.66
C GLN A 75 18.45 -3.13 -19.04
N MET A 76 18.87 -4.40 -19.05
CA MET A 76 20.27 -4.74 -18.92
C MET A 76 20.94 -4.11 -20.13
N GLU A 77 21.36 -2.85 -19.97
CA GLU A 77 22.33 -2.29 -20.87
C GLU A 77 23.51 -3.25 -20.82
N ASN A 78 23.75 -3.93 -21.93
CA ASN A 78 24.97 -4.68 -22.15
C ASN A 78 26.08 -3.64 -22.08
N LEU A 79 26.60 -3.41 -20.87
CA LEU A 79 27.89 -2.81 -20.71
C LEU A 79 28.83 -3.79 -21.37
N ASP A 80 29.29 -3.46 -22.58
CA ASP A 80 30.35 -4.16 -23.27
C ASP A 80 31.43 -4.41 -22.23
N GLN A 81 31.58 -5.68 -21.84
CA GLN A 81 32.65 -6.09 -20.95
C GLN A 81 33.93 -5.57 -21.59
N PRO A 82 34.76 -4.80 -20.85
CA PRO A 82 36.00 -4.32 -21.43
C PRO A 82 36.72 -5.55 -21.98
N GLN A 83 36.94 -5.58 -23.29
CA GLN A 83 37.77 -6.58 -23.93
C GLN A 83 39.13 -6.47 -23.27
N GLU A 84 39.35 -7.26 -22.24
CA GLU A 84 40.64 -7.43 -21.62
C GLU A 84 41.49 -8.04 -22.73
N SER A 85 42.34 -7.20 -23.35
CA SER A 85 43.29 -7.65 -24.34
C SER A 85 44.27 -8.57 -23.61
N VAL A 86 43.92 -9.85 -23.53
CA VAL A 86 44.82 -10.87 -23.01
C VAL A 86 45.97 -10.94 -24.01
N ALA A 87 47.09 -10.34 -23.65
CA ALA A 87 48.34 -10.52 -24.38
C ALA A 87 48.62 -12.03 -24.49
N PRO A 88 49.03 -12.54 -25.66
CA PRO A 88 49.22 -13.96 -25.85
C PRO A 88 50.25 -14.49 -24.85
N PRO A 89 49.99 -15.64 -24.18
CA PRO A 89 50.91 -16.18 -23.19
C PRO A 89 52.25 -16.53 -23.86
N PRO A 90 53.39 -16.28 -23.19
CA PRO A 90 54.71 -16.57 -23.74
C PRO A 90 54.88 -18.08 -24.01
N PRO A 91 55.64 -18.46 -25.06
CA PRO A 91 55.76 -19.85 -25.49
C PRO A 91 56.40 -20.73 -24.40
N PRO A 92 55.93 -21.98 -24.23
CA PRO A 92 56.42 -22.88 -23.20
C PRO A 92 57.88 -23.30 -23.44
N PRO A 93 58.70 -23.39 -22.38
CA PRO A 93 60.09 -23.85 -22.48
C PRO A 93 60.17 -25.34 -22.88
N PRO A 94 61.24 -25.75 -23.58
CA PRO A 94 61.37 -27.10 -24.12
C PRO A 94 61.45 -28.17 -23.00
N PRO A 95 60.86 -29.36 -23.23
CA PRO A 95 60.78 -30.41 -22.23
C PRO A 95 62.16 -31.03 -21.92
N PRO A 96 62.48 -31.29 -20.64
CA PRO A 96 63.70 -31.98 -20.24
C PRO A 96 63.69 -33.46 -20.68
N PRO A 97 64.88 -34.04 -20.95
CA PRO A 97 65.02 -35.39 -21.50
C PRO A 97 64.47 -36.47 -20.56
N SER A 98 63.83 -37.47 -21.17
CA SER A 98 63.19 -38.60 -20.51
C SER A 98 64.22 -39.54 -19.87
N ASP A 99 64.24 -39.58 -18.54
CA ASP A 99 64.96 -40.62 -17.81
C ASP A 99 64.28 -41.98 -18.02
N VAL A 100 65.11 -42.90 -18.48
CA VAL A 100 64.77 -44.23 -18.98
C VAL A 100 64.57 -45.17 -17.80
N VAL A 101 63.35 -45.69 -17.65
CA VAL A 101 62.99 -47.07 -17.31
C VAL A 101 63.80 -47.77 -16.20
N GLN A 102 63.10 -48.14 -15.12
CA GLN A 102 63.29 -49.48 -14.52
C GLN A 102 61.95 -50.07 -14.09
N GLN A 103 61.41 -50.93 -14.96
CA GLN A 103 60.30 -51.81 -14.65
C GLN A 103 60.77 -52.85 -13.63
N ALA A 104 60.36 -52.70 -12.36
CA ALA A 104 60.49 -53.77 -11.38
C ALA A 104 59.51 -54.89 -11.74
N ARG A 105 60.06 -55.95 -12.30
CA ARG A 105 59.39 -57.20 -12.67
C ARG A 105 58.80 -57.86 -11.42
N TYR A 106 57.47 -57.88 -11.31
CA TYR A 106 56.80 -58.67 -10.27
C TYR A 106 56.76 -60.14 -10.69
N VAL A 107 57.37 -61.00 -9.87
CA VAL A 107 57.42 -62.45 -10.08
C VAL A 107 56.14 -63.05 -9.52
N PRO A 108 55.40 -63.90 -10.27
CA PRO A 108 54.23 -64.59 -9.76
C PRO A 108 54.64 -65.98 -9.20
N PRO A 109 53.69 -66.88 -8.93
CA PRO A 109 52.87 -67.09 -7.72
C PRO A 109 53.19 -68.48 -7.09
N VAL A 110 52.62 -68.86 -5.93
CA VAL A 110 52.31 -70.28 -5.62
C VAL A 110 51.07 -70.37 -4.71
N VAL A 111 50.29 -71.43 -4.95
CA VAL A 111 48.95 -71.83 -4.47
C VAL A 111 48.82 -71.99 -2.95
#